data_AF-A0A2V8UQM8-F1
#
_entry.id   AF-A0A2V8UQM8-F1
#
_cell.length_a   1.000
_cell.length_b   1.000
_cell.length_c   1.000
_cell.angle_alpha   90.00
_cell.angle_beta   90.00
_cell.angle_gamma   90.00
#
_symmetry.space_group_name_H-M   'P 1'
#
loop_
_entity.id
_entity.type
_entity.pdbx_description
1 polymer ?
#
loop_
_entity_poly.entity_id
_entity_poly.type
_entity_poly.pdbx_seq_one_letter_code
_entity_poly.pdbx_strand_id
1 'polypeptide(L)'
;YGHEKIPTWNDFVAHPNYDEFWQKQAVTPYLDTPKVPNLNVAGWWDQEDFYGPMKIYEMLEKKDTNHMNYVVAGPWNHGGWSRGEGRKLGDIDFDSDTAQYFREKVQAPWFAYWLKDKGPLKQPEALTFQTGSNRWESYDEWPPRSRTTERPLYFQSAGMASFAKPGGDTQGNSEFDSYVSDPARPVPYRHRPISPTYPDGGWPAWLVEDQRFVHLRPDVLSWETDPLQQEVAVAGDVVAHLFASTSGTDSDWIVKLIDVYPEDYPKDAKMGGYQLMIADEVFRARFRESFTHPKAVTPDEVTEYAIDLHTNNHAFLKGHRIMVQVQSTWFPVIDRNPQTFVENIYKATEADYKPATQRVYRSGKYASHVMLPVLK
;
A
#
# COMPACT_ATOMS: atom_id res chain seq x y z
N TYR A 1 23.41 17.98 -6.16
CA TYR A 1 22.18 17.74 -6.94
C TYR A 1 21.75 19.05 -7.58
N GLY A 2 20.93 19.06 -8.63
CA GLY A 2 20.69 20.18 -9.55
C GLY A 2 20.04 21.47 -9.00
N HIS A 3 20.39 21.88 -7.77
CA HIS A 3 19.98 23.11 -7.10
C HIS A 3 20.19 24.28 -8.06
N GLU A 4 19.13 25.07 -8.26
CA GLU A 4 19.10 26.25 -9.13
C GLU A 4 19.31 25.96 -10.62
N LYS A 5 19.52 24.70 -11.03
CA LYS A 5 19.81 24.30 -12.41
C LYS A 5 18.66 23.55 -13.09
N ILE A 6 17.83 22.86 -12.31
CA ILE A 6 16.68 22.10 -12.82
C ILE A 6 15.41 22.73 -12.23
N PRO A 7 14.57 23.42 -13.04
CA PRO A 7 13.37 24.09 -12.53
C PRO A 7 12.48 23.18 -11.69
N THR A 8 12.21 21.96 -12.17
CA THR A 8 11.42 20.96 -11.44
C THR A 8 12.01 20.65 -10.06
N TRP A 9 13.32 20.52 -9.93
CA TRP A 9 13.94 20.29 -8.61
C TRP A 9 13.69 21.47 -7.66
N ASN A 10 13.80 22.69 -8.16
CA ASN A 10 13.57 23.89 -7.35
C ASN A 10 12.12 23.96 -6.87
N ASP A 11 11.16 23.61 -7.72
CA ASP A 11 9.74 23.58 -7.38
C ASP A 11 9.45 22.55 -6.26
N PHE A 12 9.99 21.33 -6.37
CA PHE A 12 9.83 20.30 -5.32
C PHE A 12 10.39 20.75 -3.97
N VAL A 13 11.56 21.40 -3.97
CA VAL A 13 12.17 21.92 -2.74
C VAL A 13 11.39 23.13 -2.19
N ALA A 14 10.82 23.97 -3.05
CA ALA A 14 10.04 25.15 -2.64
C ALA A 14 8.65 24.79 -2.11
N HIS A 15 8.07 23.68 -2.59
CA HIS A 15 6.72 23.23 -2.28
C HIS A 15 6.73 21.85 -1.58
N PRO A 16 7.27 21.72 -0.35
CA PRO A 16 7.40 20.44 0.34
C PRO A 16 6.07 19.90 0.93
N ASN A 17 5.01 20.70 0.91
CA ASN A 17 3.68 20.37 1.42
C ASN A 17 2.67 20.41 0.27
N TYR A 18 1.44 19.91 0.47
CA TYR A 18 0.39 19.94 -0.55
C TYR A 18 -0.27 21.33 -0.73
N ASP A 19 0.55 22.35 -0.99
CA ASP A 19 0.09 23.73 -1.16
C ASP A 19 -0.56 24.00 -2.53
N GLU A 20 -0.84 25.27 -2.82
CA GLU A 20 -1.50 25.70 -4.07
C GLU A 20 -0.78 25.22 -5.33
N PHE A 21 0.56 25.06 -5.30
CA PHE A 21 1.34 24.59 -6.44
C PHE A 21 0.91 23.18 -6.85
N TRP A 22 0.79 22.26 -5.89
CA TRP A 22 0.35 20.88 -6.14
C TRP A 22 -1.15 20.77 -6.37
N GLN A 23 -1.96 21.53 -5.63
CA GLN A 23 -3.42 21.50 -5.78
C GLN A 23 -3.86 21.89 -7.19
N LYS A 24 -3.17 22.83 -7.85
CA LYS A 24 -3.47 23.20 -9.25
C LYS A 24 -3.15 22.11 -10.26
N GLN A 25 -2.21 21.23 -9.94
CA GLN A 25 -1.77 20.13 -10.79
C GLN A 25 -2.56 18.84 -10.54
N ALA A 26 -3.24 18.74 -9.40
CA ALA A 26 -4.13 17.63 -9.11
C ALA A 26 -5.26 17.60 -10.15
N VAL A 27 -5.47 16.43 -10.76
CA VAL A 27 -6.53 16.25 -11.77
C VAL A 27 -7.91 16.15 -11.10
N THR A 28 -7.97 15.65 -9.87
CA THR A 28 -9.21 15.30 -9.15
C THR A 28 -10.25 16.43 -9.04
N PRO A 29 -9.91 17.71 -8.81
CA PRO A 29 -10.91 18.78 -8.76
C PRO A 29 -11.57 19.08 -10.11
N TYR A 30 -10.95 18.64 -11.21
CA TYR A 30 -11.45 18.85 -12.58
C TYR A 30 -12.22 17.64 -13.13
N LEU A 31 -12.29 16.54 -12.37
CA LEU A 31 -13.08 15.36 -12.71
C LEU A 31 -14.54 15.60 -12.32
N ASP A 32 -15.43 15.52 -13.30
CA ASP A 32 -16.86 15.73 -13.15
C ASP A 32 -17.61 14.50 -13.69
N THR A 33 -18.50 14.65 -14.66
CA THR A 33 -19.17 13.51 -15.31
C THR A 33 -18.33 12.97 -16.48
N PRO A 34 -18.18 11.64 -16.62
CA PRO A 34 -17.64 11.02 -17.83
C PRO A 34 -18.36 11.50 -19.10
N LYS A 35 -17.61 11.99 -20.09
CA LYS A 35 -18.15 12.41 -21.41
C LYS A 35 -17.77 11.46 -22.54
N VAL A 36 -16.81 10.59 -22.28
CA VAL A 36 -16.33 9.53 -23.15
C VAL A 36 -16.21 8.27 -22.31
N PRO A 37 -16.38 7.07 -22.91
CA PRO A 37 -16.11 5.82 -22.21
C PRO A 37 -14.66 5.78 -21.70
N ASN A 38 -14.48 5.59 -20.40
CA ASN A 38 -13.19 5.46 -19.74
C ASN A 38 -12.97 4.02 -19.30
N LEU A 39 -11.78 3.49 -19.61
CA LEU A 39 -11.30 2.23 -19.05
C LEU A 39 -10.05 2.55 -18.23
N ASN A 40 -10.24 2.74 -16.93
CA ASN A 40 -9.13 2.97 -15.99
C ASN A 40 -8.39 1.65 -15.78
N VAL A 41 -7.06 1.66 -15.91
CA VAL A 41 -6.24 0.44 -15.79
C VAL A 41 -5.21 0.64 -14.70
N ALA A 42 -5.15 -0.30 -13.75
CA ALA A 42 -4.23 -0.28 -12.62
C ALA A 42 -3.48 -1.61 -12.48
N GLY A 43 -2.31 -1.59 -11.83
CA GLY A 43 -1.60 -2.77 -11.37
C GLY A 43 -1.57 -2.80 -9.85
N TRP A 44 -1.88 -3.93 -9.21
CA TRP A 44 -1.85 -4.06 -7.75
C TRP A 44 -0.49 -3.81 -7.11
N TRP A 45 0.58 -3.99 -7.88
CA TRP A 45 1.95 -3.68 -7.47
C TRP A 45 2.54 -2.58 -8.36
N ASP A 46 1.73 -1.61 -8.78
CA ASP A 46 2.19 -0.43 -9.52
C ASP A 46 3.00 0.49 -8.60
N GLN A 47 4.32 0.36 -8.70
CA GLN A 47 5.28 1.05 -7.85
C GLN A 47 5.53 2.53 -8.21
N GLU A 48 4.81 3.08 -9.18
CA GLU A 48 4.99 4.46 -9.65
C GLU A 48 3.69 5.28 -9.52
N ASP A 49 2.55 4.73 -9.95
CA ASP A 49 1.29 5.48 -10.11
C ASP A 49 0.03 4.72 -9.68
N PHE A 50 0.07 3.97 -8.56
CA PHE A 50 -1.12 3.24 -8.08
C PHE A 50 -2.35 4.14 -7.84
N TYR A 51 -2.13 5.28 -7.19
CA TYR A 51 -3.18 6.22 -6.78
C TYR A 51 -4.00 6.76 -7.95
N GLY A 52 -3.33 7.09 -9.06
CA GLY A 52 -3.93 7.80 -10.21
C GLY A 52 -5.18 7.14 -10.80
N PRO A 53 -5.08 5.96 -11.42
CA PRO A 53 -6.21 5.31 -12.08
C PRO A 53 -7.35 4.98 -11.13
N MET A 54 -7.04 4.54 -9.90
CA MET A 54 -8.06 4.22 -8.90
C MET A 54 -8.81 5.47 -8.43
N LYS A 55 -8.09 6.58 -8.22
CA LYS A 55 -8.72 7.84 -7.81
C LYS A 55 -9.53 8.48 -8.93
N ILE A 56 -9.08 8.40 -10.18
CA ILE A 56 -9.83 8.89 -11.33
C ILE A 56 -11.15 8.12 -11.45
N TYR A 57 -11.10 6.79 -11.35
CA TYR A 57 -12.29 5.94 -11.32
C TYR A 57 -13.25 6.37 -10.20
N GLU A 58 -12.78 6.42 -8.95
CA GLU A 58 -13.62 6.79 -7.78
C GLU A 58 -14.29 8.16 -7.94
N MET A 59 -13.58 9.14 -8.50
CA MET A 59 -14.09 10.50 -8.64
C MET A 59 -15.12 10.63 -9.76
N LEU A 60 -14.88 9.97 -10.90
CA LEU A 60 -15.80 9.95 -12.03
C LEU A 60 -17.08 9.16 -11.72
N GLU A 61 -16.95 8.06 -10.95
CA GLU A 61 -18.06 7.17 -10.61
C GLU A 61 -19.19 7.88 -9.87
N LYS A 62 -18.85 8.86 -9.02
CA LYS A 62 -19.81 9.69 -8.27
C LYS A 62 -20.83 10.39 -9.17
N LYS A 63 -20.53 10.56 -10.45
CA LYS A 63 -21.38 11.28 -11.43
C LYS A 63 -21.57 10.50 -12.72
N ASP A 64 -21.30 9.20 -12.76
CA ASP A 64 -21.48 8.38 -13.95
C ASP A 64 -22.92 7.88 -14.12
N THR A 65 -23.80 8.75 -14.59
CA THR A 65 -25.20 8.37 -14.85
C THR A 65 -25.40 7.58 -16.14
N ASN A 66 -24.38 7.48 -16.99
CA ASN A 66 -24.46 6.88 -18.32
C ASN A 66 -23.71 5.54 -18.42
N HIS A 67 -23.14 5.06 -17.31
CA HIS A 67 -22.34 3.83 -17.26
C HIS A 67 -21.22 3.85 -18.31
N MET A 68 -20.38 4.88 -18.25
CA MET A 68 -19.24 5.12 -19.14
C MET A 68 -17.89 5.01 -18.43
N ASN A 69 -17.84 4.80 -17.13
CA ASN A 69 -16.62 4.66 -16.35
C ASN A 69 -16.43 3.18 -15.98
N TYR A 70 -15.22 2.66 -16.19
CA TYR A 70 -14.90 1.27 -15.90
C TYR A 70 -13.52 1.18 -15.29
N VAL A 71 -13.25 0.13 -14.53
CA VAL A 71 -11.92 -0.15 -13.98
C VAL A 71 -11.47 -1.59 -14.24
N VAL A 72 -10.19 -1.74 -14.59
CA VAL A 72 -9.50 -3.02 -14.67
C VAL A 72 -8.24 -2.97 -13.85
N ALA A 73 -8.07 -3.89 -12.91
CA ALA A 73 -6.88 -3.96 -12.09
C ALA A 73 -6.30 -5.37 -12.07
N GLY A 74 -5.05 -5.51 -12.51
CA GLY A 74 -4.36 -6.80 -12.61
C GLY A 74 -3.16 -6.91 -11.67
N PRO A 75 -2.53 -8.09 -11.60
CA PRO A 75 -1.41 -8.35 -10.70
C PRO A 75 -0.09 -7.84 -11.33
N TRP A 76 -0.07 -6.57 -11.72
CA TRP A 76 1.00 -5.98 -12.51
C TRP A 76 1.76 -4.93 -11.71
N ASN A 77 3.00 -4.75 -12.13
CA ASN A 77 3.77 -3.56 -11.86
C ASN A 77 3.41 -2.42 -12.82
N HIS A 78 4.09 -1.28 -12.66
CA HIS A 78 3.86 -0.12 -13.50
C HIS A 78 3.95 -0.44 -15.00
N GLY A 79 2.86 -0.22 -15.74
CA GLY A 79 2.76 -0.49 -17.18
C GLY A 79 2.77 -1.98 -17.58
N GLY A 80 2.81 -2.91 -16.62
CA GLY A 80 3.01 -4.35 -16.86
C GLY A 80 1.91 -5.01 -17.70
N TRP A 81 0.71 -4.43 -17.74
CA TRP A 81 -0.39 -4.89 -18.58
C TRP A 81 -0.13 -4.73 -20.09
N SER A 82 0.76 -3.82 -20.48
CA SER A 82 0.87 -3.37 -21.87
C SER A 82 1.66 -4.32 -22.77
N ARG A 83 2.44 -5.26 -22.22
CA ARG A 83 3.35 -6.14 -22.97
C ARG A 83 3.47 -7.52 -22.32
N GLY A 84 4.02 -8.48 -23.06
CA GLY A 84 4.31 -9.83 -22.55
C GLY A 84 3.09 -10.60 -22.05
N GLU A 85 3.32 -11.76 -21.45
CA GLU A 85 2.27 -12.63 -20.92
C GLU A 85 1.66 -12.05 -19.63
N GLY A 86 2.47 -11.42 -18.78
CA GLY A 86 2.05 -10.99 -17.44
C GLY A 86 1.79 -12.18 -16.51
N ARG A 87 2.42 -13.33 -16.77
CA ARG A 87 2.26 -14.55 -15.97
C ARG A 87 2.93 -14.47 -14.60
N LYS A 88 4.02 -13.71 -14.51
CA LYS A 88 4.82 -13.57 -13.29
C LYS A 88 5.17 -12.13 -13.00
N LEU A 89 5.35 -11.82 -11.73
CA LEU A 89 6.02 -10.63 -11.25
C LEU A 89 7.00 -11.04 -10.16
N GLY A 90 8.31 -10.83 -10.38
CA GLY A 90 9.34 -11.37 -9.50
C GLY A 90 9.22 -12.90 -9.37
N ASP A 91 9.18 -13.38 -8.12
CA ASP A 91 9.00 -14.81 -7.81
C ASP A 91 7.55 -15.29 -7.85
N ILE A 92 6.58 -14.37 -7.98
CA ILE A 92 5.15 -14.69 -7.90
C ILE A 92 4.64 -15.17 -9.26
N ASP A 93 4.03 -16.36 -9.28
CA ASP A 93 3.35 -16.93 -10.45
C ASP A 93 1.83 -16.76 -10.28
N PHE A 94 1.19 -16.15 -11.27
CA PHE A 94 -0.26 -15.88 -11.29
C PHE A 94 -1.05 -17.00 -11.96
N ASP A 95 -0.40 -18.13 -12.29
CA ASP A 95 -0.96 -19.32 -12.93
C ASP A 95 -1.62 -19.07 -14.31
N SER A 96 -1.58 -17.83 -14.82
CA SER A 96 -2.26 -17.40 -16.03
C SER A 96 -1.60 -16.18 -16.67
N ASP A 97 -1.74 -16.04 -17.99
CA ASP A 97 -1.11 -14.95 -18.76
C ASP A 97 -1.98 -13.69 -18.67
N THR A 98 -1.93 -13.02 -17.51
CA THR A 98 -2.90 -11.96 -17.15
C THR A 98 -2.84 -10.73 -18.04
N ALA A 99 -1.66 -10.28 -18.45
CA ALA A 99 -1.50 -9.10 -19.31
C ALA A 99 -1.93 -9.41 -20.75
N GLN A 100 -1.61 -10.61 -21.24
CA GLN A 100 -2.12 -11.07 -22.55
C GLN A 100 -3.64 -11.21 -22.53
N TYR A 101 -4.22 -11.82 -21.49
CA TYR A 101 -5.66 -11.90 -21.30
C TYR A 101 -6.31 -10.52 -21.33
N PHE A 102 -5.79 -9.55 -20.57
CA PHE A 102 -6.29 -8.18 -20.58
C PHE A 102 -6.30 -7.60 -21.99
N ARG A 103 -5.18 -7.66 -22.71
CA ARG A 103 -5.09 -7.07 -24.05
C ARG A 103 -6.03 -7.74 -25.05
N GLU A 104 -6.13 -9.07 -25.03
CA GLU A 104 -6.91 -9.84 -26.01
C GLU A 104 -8.40 -9.93 -25.70
N LYS A 105 -8.76 -10.04 -24.42
CA LYS A 105 -10.13 -10.36 -23.97
C LYS A 105 -10.85 -9.15 -23.39
N VAL A 106 -10.13 -8.11 -23.01
CA VAL A 106 -10.69 -6.88 -22.40
C VAL A 106 -10.42 -5.67 -23.28
N GLN A 107 -9.17 -5.24 -23.40
CA GLN A 107 -8.78 -4.00 -24.06
C GLN A 107 -9.18 -3.98 -25.55
N ALA A 108 -8.76 -4.98 -26.33
CA ALA A 108 -9.05 -4.99 -27.77
C ALA A 108 -10.56 -5.11 -28.06
N PRO A 109 -11.34 -5.98 -27.39
CA PRO A 109 -12.80 -5.99 -27.54
C PRO A 109 -13.48 -4.70 -27.10
N TRP A 110 -13.05 -4.08 -26.00
CA TRP A 110 -13.60 -2.81 -25.53
C TRP A 110 -13.41 -1.69 -26.55
N PHE A 111 -12.20 -1.54 -27.10
CA PHE A 111 -11.94 -0.57 -28.17
C PHE A 111 -12.67 -0.92 -29.47
N ALA A 112 -12.81 -2.20 -29.80
CA ALA A 112 -13.56 -2.63 -30.98
C ALA A 112 -15.06 -2.29 -30.89
N TYR A 113 -15.65 -2.38 -29.69
CA TYR A 113 -17.02 -1.94 -29.44
C TYR A 113 -17.17 -0.43 -29.67
N TRP A 114 -16.36 0.39 -28.98
CA TRP A 114 -16.51 1.84 -29.00
C TRP A 114 -16.00 2.55 -30.27
N LEU A 115 -15.02 1.98 -30.98
CA LEU A 115 -14.41 2.63 -32.14
C LEU A 115 -14.76 2.00 -33.49
N LYS A 116 -15.31 0.78 -33.50
CA LYS A 116 -15.51 0.00 -34.74
C LYS A 116 -16.89 -0.65 -34.83
N ASP A 117 -17.81 -0.34 -33.92
CA ASP A 117 -19.16 -0.92 -33.85
C ASP A 117 -19.15 -2.47 -33.89
N LYS A 118 -18.11 -3.09 -33.31
CA LYS A 118 -17.85 -4.53 -33.44
C LYS A 118 -17.98 -5.27 -32.12
N GLY A 119 -18.89 -6.25 -32.10
CA GLY A 119 -19.13 -7.13 -30.95
C GLY A 119 -19.96 -6.44 -29.86
N PRO A 120 -20.34 -7.17 -28.79
CA PRO A 120 -21.04 -6.58 -27.65
C PRO A 120 -20.06 -5.99 -26.63
N LEU A 121 -20.50 -5.01 -25.84
CA LEU A 121 -19.80 -4.56 -24.65
C LEU A 121 -19.93 -5.64 -23.56
N LYS A 122 -18.82 -6.29 -23.22
CA LYS A 122 -18.76 -7.37 -22.20
C LYS A 122 -18.03 -6.97 -20.93
N GLN A 123 -17.46 -5.77 -20.89
CA GLN A 123 -16.69 -5.29 -19.75
C GLN A 123 -17.63 -5.03 -18.57
N PRO A 124 -17.45 -5.70 -17.42
CA PRO A 124 -18.16 -5.33 -16.20
C PRO A 124 -17.65 -3.97 -15.71
N GLU A 125 -18.41 -3.35 -14.80
CA GLU A 125 -18.03 -2.11 -14.12
C GLU A 125 -16.59 -2.17 -13.58
N ALA A 126 -16.30 -3.21 -12.80
CA ALA A 126 -14.96 -3.52 -12.34
C ALA A 126 -14.56 -4.95 -12.69
N LEU A 127 -13.40 -5.11 -13.33
CA LEU A 127 -12.76 -6.40 -13.55
C LEU A 127 -11.41 -6.40 -12.86
N THR A 128 -11.25 -7.22 -11.83
CA THR A 128 -10.04 -7.21 -11.02
C THR A 128 -9.44 -8.60 -10.90
N PHE A 129 -8.13 -8.71 -10.80
CA PHE A 129 -7.48 -9.99 -10.55
C PHE A 129 -7.32 -10.20 -9.04
N GLN A 130 -8.02 -11.18 -8.46
CA GLN A 130 -7.81 -11.58 -7.08
C GLN A 130 -6.50 -12.35 -6.98
N THR A 131 -5.49 -11.71 -6.39
CA THR A 131 -4.21 -12.36 -6.07
C THR A 131 -4.39 -13.38 -4.95
N GLY A 132 -3.51 -14.36 -4.83
CA GLY A 132 -3.67 -15.49 -3.90
C GLY A 132 -4.55 -16.60 -4.47
N SER A 133 -5.80 -16.30 -4.87
CA SER A 133 -6.66 -17.26 -5.59
C SER A 133 -6.33 -17.37 -7.09
N ASN A 134 -5.64 -16.36 -7.63
CA ASN A 134 -5.16 -16.24 -9.01
C ASN A 134 -6.29 -16.28 -10.04
N ARG A 135 -7.33 -15.45 -9.86
CA ARG A 135 -8.52 -15.41 -10.73
C ARG A 135 -8.95 -13.99 -11.06
N TRP A 136 -9.50 -13.82 -12.26
CA TRP A 136 -10.24 -12.60 -12.62
C TRP A 136 -11.64 -12.63 -12.01
N GLU A 137 -11.96 -11.63 -11.21
CA GLU A 137 -13.23 -11.43 -10.55
C GLU A 137 -13.94 -10.19 -11.11
N SER A 138 -15.24 -10.30 -11.32
CA SER A 138 -16.09 -9.21 -11.84
C SER A 138 -16.99 -8.68 -10.74
N TYR A 139 -17.09 -7.35 -10.66
CA TYR A 139 -17.94 -6.66 -9.71
C TYR A 139 -18.78 -5.59 -10.42
N ASP A 140 -19.95 -5.32 -9.84
CA ASP A 140 -20.89 -4.30 -10.32
C ASP A 140 -20.56 -2.90 -9.79
N GLU A 141 -19.56 -2.80 -8.91
CA GLU A 141 -19.01 -1.57 -8.33
C GLU A 141 -17.60 -1.87 -7.79
N TRP A 142 -16.71 -0.87 -7.71
CA TRP A 142 -15.47 -0.99 -6.96
C TRP A 142 -15.27 0.20 -5.98
N PRO A 143 -14.86 -0.06 -4.73
CA PRO A 143 -14.86 -1.35 -4.03
C PRO A 143 -16.24 -2.02 -3.99
N PRO A 144 -16.32 -3.38 -3.92
CA PRO A 144 -17.58 -4.11 -3.87
C PRO A 144 -18.22 -4.06 -2.47
N ARG A 145 -18.56 -2.85 -1.98
CA ARG A 145 -19.00 -2.58 -0.60
C ARG A 145 -20.21 -3.40 -0.18
N SER A 146 -21.13 -3.68 -1.10
CA SER A 146 -22.27 -4.56 -0.85
C SER A 146 -21.86 -6.02 -0.52
N ARG A 147 -20.71 -6.47 -1.03
CA ARG A 147 -20.20 -7.84 -0.88
C ARG A 147 -19.15 -8.00 0.22
N THR A 148 -18.73 -6.92 0.88
CA THR A 148 -17.68 -6.94 1.90
C THR A 148 -18.18 -6.50 3.26
N THR A 149 -17.45 -6.89 4.30
CA THR A 149 -17.64 -6.44 5.68
C THR A 149 -16.28 -6.00 6.23
N GLU A 150 -16.25 -4.84 6.85
CA GLU A 150 -15.08 -4.34 7.55
C GLU A 150 -14.75 -5.22 8.76
N ARG A 151 -13.56 -5.79 8.78
CA ARG A 151 -13.08 -6.68 9.84
C ARG A 151 -11.70 -6.22 10.33
N PRO A 152 -11.61 -5.65 11.54
CA PRO A 152 -10.34 -5.17 12.07
C PRO A 152 -9.44 -6.34 12.49
N LEU A 153 -8.22 -6.37 11.95
CA LEU A 153 -7.14 -7.23 12.38
C LEU A 153 -6.28 -6.48 13.41
N TYR A 154 -6.51 -6.75 14.69
CA TYR A 154 -5.84 -6.06 15.79
C TYR A 154 -4.47 -6.64 16.09
N PHE A 155 -3.54 -5.76 16.45
CA PHE A 155 -2.23 -6.15 16.96
C PHE A 155 -2.36 -6.65 18.41
N GLN A 156 -1.57 -7.65 18.77
CA GLN A 156 -1.61 -8.33 20.06
C GLN A 156 -0.20 -8.50 20.63
N SER A 157 -0.12 -8.85 21.90
CA SER A 157 1.15 -9.16 22.55
C SER A 157 1.90 -10.30 21.86
N ALA A 158 3.23 -10.33 22.03
CA ALA A 158 4.10 -11.39 21.53
C ALA A 158 4.10 -11.54 20.00
N GLY A 159 3.94 -10.43 19.26
CA GLY A 159 3.98 -10.44 17.79
C GLY A 159 2.80 -11.14 17.14
N MET A 160 1.66 -11.23 17.84
CA MET A 160 0.45 -11.86 17.30
C MET A 160 -0.51 -10.82 16.70
N ALA A 161 -1.32 -11.24 15.74
CA ALA A 161 -2.45 -10.49 15.21
C ALA A 161 -3.75 -11.31 15.32
N SER A 162 -4.87 -10.67 15.60
CA SER A 162 -6.16 -11.35 15.76
C SER A 162 -7.34 -10.46 15.43
N PHE A 163 -8.40 -11.06 14.91
CA PHE A 163 -9.69 -10.39 14.69
C PHE A 163 -10.49 -10.16 15.99
N ALA A 164 -10.04 -10.74 17.11
CA ALA A 164 -10.58 -10.41 18.42
C ALA A 164 -9.92 -9.12 18.93
N LYS A 165 -10.74 -8.16 19.35
CA LYS A 165 -10.22 -6.92 19.96
C LYS A 165 -9.42 -7.25 21.23
N PRO A 166 -8.25 -6.64 21.46
CA PRO A 166 -7.52 -6.79 22.72
C PRO A 166 -8.43 -6.46 23.91
N GLY A 167 -8.34 -7.28 24.97
CA GLY A 167 -9.08 -7.04 26.21
C GLY A 167 -8.57 -5.82 26.98
N GLY A 168 -9.13 -5.59 28.17
CA GLY A 168 -8.57 -4.62 29.13
C GLY A 168 -7.20 -5.10 29.62
N ASP A 169 -6.30 -4.17 29.90
CA ASP A 169 -4.92 -4.47 30.30
C ASP A 169 -4.91 -5.38 31.55
N THR A 170 -4.55 -6.65 31.35
CA THR A 170 -4.27 -7.54 32.48
C THR A 170 -2.94 -7.11 33.10
N GLN A 171 -2.89 -7.01 34.43
CA GLN A 171 -1.66 -6.64 35.15
C GLN A 171 -0.48 -7.49 34.66
N GLY A 172 0.50 -6.83 34.02
CA GLY A 172 1.74 -7.45 33.54
C GLY A 172 2.00 -7.39 32.03
N ASN A 173 1.01 -7.05 31.20
CA ASN A 173 1.22 -6.85 29.77
C ASN A 173 1.56 -5.39 29.42
N SER A 174 2.62 -5.17 28.64
CA SER A 174 2.93 -3.85 28.06
C SER A 174 1.80 -3.41 27.12
N GLU A 175 1.37 -2.15 27.23
CA GLU A 175 0.33 -1.55 26.39
C GLU A 175 0.76 -1.37 24.92
N PHE A 176 2.07 -1.41 24.67
CA PHE A 176 2.67 -1.19 23.35
C PHE A 176 3.85 -2.12 23.12
N ASP A 177 4.23 -2.24 21.85
CA ASP A 177 5.56 -2.70 21.43
C ASP A 177 6.36 -1.49 20.97
N SER A 178 7.69 -1.53 21.12
CA SER A 178 8.55 -0.37 20.84
C SER A 178 9.82 -0.75 20.09
N TYR A 179 10.31 0.18 19.29
CA TYR A 179 11.58 0.07 18.58
C TYR A 179 12.30 1.42 18.53
N VAL A 180 13.60 1.43 18.26
CA VAL A 180 14.35 2.66 18.00
C VAL A 180 14.54 2.77 16.51
N SER A 181 14.04 3.85 15.91
CA SER A 181 14.35 4.19 14.53
C SER A 181 15.52 5.17 14.49
N ASP A 182 16.59 4.77 13.78
CA ASP A 182 17.82 5.53 13.63
C ASP A 182 17.99 5.95 12.17
N PRO A 183 17.85 7.25 11.83
CA PRO A 183 18.04 7.74 10.47
C PRO A 183 19.46 7.52 9.91
N ALA A 184 20.46 7.23 10.75
CA ALA A 184 21.80 6.85 10.28
C ALA A 184 21.87 5.39 9.80
N ARG A 185 20.88 4.55 10.15
CA ARG A 185 20.80 3.13 9.81
C ARG A 185 19.41 2.76 9.27
N PRO A 186 18.91 3.47 8.23
CA PRO A 186 17.54 3.31 7.78
C PRO A 186 17.30 1.89 7.26
N VAL A 187 16.06 1.42 7.41
CA VAL A 187 15.59 0.15 6.86
C VAL A 187 15.61 0.24 5.33
N PRO A 188 16.34 -0.65 4.63
CA PRO A 188 16.36 -0.65 3.18
C PRO A 188 15.01 -1.10 2.61
N TYR A 189 14.55 -0.48 1.52
CA TYR A 189 13.27 -0.84 0.91
C TYR A 189 13.28 -2.14 0.10
N ARG A 190 14.48 -2.55 -0.32
CA ARG A 190 14.76 -3.81 -1.00
C ARG A 190 16.17 -4.29 -0.67
N HIS A 191 16.55 -5.48 -1.11
CA HIS A 191 17.86 -6.06 -0.83
C HIS A 191 19.01 -5.13 -1.24
N ARG A 192 20.04 -5.03 -0.38
CA ARG A 192 21.29 -4.32 -0.71
C ARG A 192 22.21 -5.26 -1.51
N PRO A 193 23.04 -4.73 -2.44
CA PRO A 193 23.13 -3.32 -2.84
C PRO A 193 21.90 -2.87 -3.65
N ILE A 194 21.46 -1.64 -3.39
CA ILE A 194 20.32 -1.03 -4.09
C ILE A 194 20.88 -0.31 -5.32
N SER A 195 20.51 -0.80 -6.49
CA SER A 195 20.83 -0.18 -7.77
C SER A 195 20.04 1.12 -8.00
N PRO A 196 20.47 1.98 -8.95
CA PRO A 196 19.62 3.07 -9.44
C PRO A 196 18.28 2.54 -9.96
N THR A 197 17.24 3.37 -9.93
CA THR A 197 15.85 2.98 -10.18
C THR A 197 15.66 2.17 -11.47
N TYR A 198 16.04 2.71 -12.63
CA TYR A 198 15.71 2.10 -13.92
C TYR A 198 16.71 1.06 -14.50
N PRO A 199 18.05 1.15 -14.32
CA PRO A 199 19.00 0.34 -15.10
C PRO A 199 18.96 -1.18 -14.85
N ASP A 200 18.70 -1.63 -13.62
CA ASP A 200 19.04 -3.00 -13.20
C ASP A 200 17.82 -3.92 -12.97
N GLY A 201 16.60 -3.48 -13.32
CA GLY A 201 15.40 -4.32 -13.32
C GLY A 201 14.84 -4.73 -11.95
N GLY A 202 15.49 -4.36 -10.84
CA GLY A 202 14.94 -4.60 -9.50
C GLY A 202 13.82 -3.64 -9.10
N TRP A 203 13.67 -2.50 -9.77
CA TRP A 203 12.62 -1.52 -9.43
C TRP A 203 11.23 -2.03 -9.82
N PRO A 204 10.99 -2.57 -11.02
CA PRO A 204 9.65 -3.01 -11.37
C PRO A 204 9.10 -4.19 -10.55
N ALA A 205 9.87 -4.83 -9.67
CA ALA A 205 9.42 -5.97 -8.87
C ALA A 205 9.63 -5.81 -7.36
N TRP A 206 10.04 -4.63 -6.87
CA TRP A 206 10.44 -4.48 -5.48
C TRP A 206 9.27 -4.69 -4.50
N LEU A 207 8.04 -4.32 -4.89
CA LEU A 207 6.84 -4.49 -4.08
C LEU A 207 6.45 -5.96 -3.85
N VAL A 208 6.91 -6.88 -4.71
CA VAL A 208 6.70 -8.32 -4.52
C VAL A 208 7.89 -9.02 -3.89
N GLU A 209 8.98 -8.32 -3.57
CA GLU A 209 10.13 -8.94 -2.90
C GLU A 209 9.75 -9.45 -1.51
N ASP A 210 10.35 -10.56 -1.13
CA ASP A 210 10.21 -11.19 0.18
C ASP A 210 10.64 -10.24 1.30
N GLN A 211 9.74 -9.95 2.25
CA GLN A 211 10.01 -9.05 3.37
C GLN A 211 10.81 -9.69 4.52
N ARG A 212 11.17 -10.98 4.44
CA ARG A 212 11.97 -11.65 5.49
C ARG A 212 13.32 -10.99 5.76
N PHE A 213 13.91 -10.29 4.78
CA PHE A 213 15.20 -9.59 4.95
C PHE A 213 15.14 -8.44 5.97
N VAL A 214 13.94 -7.94 6.28
CA VAL A 214 13.73 -6.88 7.29
C VAL A 214 12.97 -7.35 8.54
N HIS A 215 12.25 -8.47 8.48
CA HIS A 215 11.38 -9.00 9.55
C HIS A 215 12.02 -8.98 10.95
N LEU A 216 13.26 -9.47 11.07
CA LEU A 216 13.93 -9.63 12.37
C LEU A 216 14.87 -8.48 12.75
N ARG A 217 14.77 -7.35 12.05
CA ARG A 217 15.53 -6.16 12.44
C ARG A 217 14.93 -5.55 13.72
N PRO A 218 15.74 -4.99 14.62
CA PRO A 218 15.26 -4.38 15.86
C PRO A 218 14.48 -3.07 15.65
N ASP A 219 14.48 -2.51 14.43
CA ASP A 219 13.79 -1.29 14.03
C ASP A 219 12.57 -1.56 13.11
N VAL A 220 12.07 -2.80 13.11
CA VAL A 220 10.85 -3.23 12.43
C VAL A 220 10.01 -4.07 13.39
N LEU A 221 8.76 -3.69 13.62
CA LEU A 221 7.79 -4.49 14.38
C LEU A 221 6.99 -5.36 13.42
N SER A 222 6.63 -6.56 13.88
CA SER A 222 5.84 -7.52 13.10
C SER A 222 4.78 -8.19 13.98
N TRP A 223 3.56 -8.29 13.46
CA TRP A 223 2.48 -9.06 14.06
C TRP A 223 1.87 -10.00 13.04
N GLU A 224 1.63 -11.26 13.38
CA GLU A 224 1.02 -12.22 12.46
C GLU A 224 -0.08 -13.06 13.11
N THR A 225 -1.03 -13.52 12.29
CA THR A 225 -2.02 -14.51 12.74
C THR A 225 -1.39 -15.88 12.91
N ASP A 226 -2.08 -16.79 13.62
CA ASP A 226 -1.89 -18.22 13.40
C ASP A 226 -2.13 -18.60 11.93
N PRO A 227 -1.63 -19.77 11.47
CA PRO A 227 -1.95 -20.25 10.13
C PRO A 227 -3.47 -20.32 9.97
N LEU A 228 -3.95 -19.70 8.89
CA LEU A 228 -5.37 -19.56 8.62
C LEU A 228 -5.99 -20.95 8.43
N GLN A 229 -7.06 -21.22 9.18
CA GLN A 229 -7.78 -22.49 9.06
C GLN A 229 -8.69 -22.55 7.82
N GLN A 230 -9.05 -21.37 7.30
CA GLN A 230 -9.86 -21.15 6.11
C GLN A 230 -9.38 -19.89 5.40
N GLU A 231 -9.71 -19.77 4.12
CA GLU A 231 -9.40 -18.58 3.32
C GLU A 231 -10.02 -17.31 3.94
N VAL A 232 -9.29 -16.20 3.84
CA VAL A 232 -9.80 -14.85 4.11
C VAL A 232 -9.55 -14.02 2.85
N ALA A 233 -10.61 -13.76 2.09
CA ALA A 233 -10.54 -12.92 0.90
C ALA A 233 -10.90 -11.46 1.22
N VAL A 234 -10.13 -10.52 0.69
CA VAL A 234 -10.32 -9.08 0.83
C VAL A 234 -10.51 -8.45 -0.54
N ALA A 235 -11.46 -7.52 -0.65
CA ALA A 235 -11.70 -6.76 -1.87
C ALA A 235 -12.16 -5.35 -1.52
N GLY A 236 -11.31 -4.34 -1.73
CA GLY A 236 -11.65 -2.94 -1.43
C GLY A 236 -10.59 -2.19 -0.66
N ASP A 237 -10.99 -1.15 0.05
CA ASP A 237 -10.09 -0.21 0.76
C ASP A 237 -9.48 -0.88 2.00
N VAL A 238 -8.16 -0.82 2.14
CA VAL A 238 -7.41 -1.29 3.31
C VAL A 238 -6.87 -0.10 4.07
N VAL A 239 -7.21 0.02 5.36
CA VAL A 239 -6.80 1.17 6.17
C VAL A 239 -6.12 0.70 7.45
N ALA A 240 -4.91 1.15 7.72
CA ALA A 240 -4.23 0.93 8.99
C ALA A 240 -4.57 2.06 9.97
N HIS A 241 -5.14 1.71 11.12
CA HIS A 241 -5.33 2.61 12.26
C HIS A 241 -4.23 2.34 13.28
N LEU A 242 -3.18 3.17 13.25
CA LEU A 242 -2.07 3.08 14.20
C LEU A 242 -2.29 4.05 15.36
N PHE A 243 -2.42 3.53 16.58
CA PHE A 243 -2.23 4.32 17.79
C PHE A 243 -0.75 4.28 18.15
N ALA A 244 -0.05 5.37 17.89
CA ALA A 244 1.40 5.40 18.01
C ALA A 244 1.92 6.67 18.68
N SER A 245 3.11 6.58 19.26
CA SER A 245 3.85 7.72 19.81
C SER A 245 5.30 7.66 19.35
N THR A 246 5.93 8.82 19.19
CA THR A 246 7.36 8.95 18.96
C THR A 246 7.99 9.80 20.06
N SER A 247 9.20 9.50 20.50
CA SER A 247 9.98 10.42 21.37
C SER A 247 10.48 11.66 20.60
N GLY A 248 10.40 11.65 19.27
CA GLY A 248 10.75 12.76 18.40
C GLY A 248 9.63 13.79 18.27
N THR A 249 9.79 14.72 17.32
CA THR A 249 8.77 15.74 16.97
C THR A 249 8.28 15.62 15.53
N ASP A 250 8.76 14.63 14.79
CA ASP A 250 8.27 14.19 13.49
C ASP A 250 8.58 12.68 13.37
N SER A 251 7.96 11.97 12.46
CA SER A 251 8.27 10.57 12.14
C SER A 251 7.60 10.18 10.83
N ASP A 252 8.13 9.16 10.16
CA ASP A 252 7.35 8.42 9.17
C ASP A 252 6.80 7.14 9.84
N TRP A 253 5.62 6.71 9.39
CA TRP A 253 4.99 5.45 9.74
C TRP A 253 4.75 4.66 8.46
N ILE A 254 5.51 3.59 8.27
CA ILE A 254 5.35 2.67 7.15
C ILE A 254 4.61 1.45 7.66
N VAL A 255 3.51 1.10 7.01
CA VAL A 255 2.73 -0.10 7.33
C VAL A 255 2.68 -0.99 6.10
N LYS A 256 2.87 -2.29 6.32
CA LYS A 256 2.80 -3.31 5.27
C LYS A 256 1.82 -4.39 5.71
N LEU A 257 0.81 -4.66 4.89
CA LEU A 257 -0.02 -5.86 4.98
C LEU A 257 0.64 -6.96 4.13
N ILE A 258 0.90 -8.11 4.72
CA ILE A 258 1.71 -9.18 4.15
C ILE A 258 0.95 -10.50 4.18
N ASP A 259 1.01 -11.25 3.08
CA ASP A 259 0.65 -12.66 3.00
C ASP A 259 1.90 -13.52 3.27
N VAL A 260 1.89 -14.27 4.36
CA VAL A 260 2.97 -15.21 4.70
C VAL A 260 2.61 -16.58 4.19
N TYR A 261 3.40 -17.07 3.24
CA TYR A 261 3.23 -18.40 2.67
C TYR A 261 3.49 -19.49 3.73
N PRO A 262 2.89 -20.67 3.59
CA PRO A 262 3.19 -21.83 4.45
C PRO A 262 4.68 -22.14 4.41
N GLU A 263 5.24 -22.54 5.56
CA GLU A 263 6.66 -22.94 5.66
C GLU A 263 7.00 -24.10 4.71
N ASP A 264 6.09 -25.07 4.61
CA ASP A 264 6.13 -26.13 3.60
C ASP A 264 5.24 -25.74 2.41
N TYR A 265 5.85 -25.31 1.30
CA TYR A 265 5.15 -24.93 0.08
C TYR A 265 5.54 -25.85 -1.10
N PRO A 266 4.82 -26.96 -1.32
CA PRO A 266 5.24 -28.01 -2.26
C PRO A 266 5.30 -27.59 -3.74
N LYS A 267 4.55 -26.56 -4.13
CA LYS A 267 4.57 -26.05 -5.51
C LYS A 267 5.94 -25.45 -5.87
N ASP A 268 6.58 -24.82 -4.90
CA ASP A 268 7.88 -24.18 -5.07
C ASP A 268 8.55 -23.94 -3.72
N ALA A 269 9.60 -24.69 -3.43
CA ALA A 269 10.26 -24.66 -2.12
C ALA A 269 10.82 -23.28 -1.74
N LYS A 270 11.15 -22.41 -2.72
CA LYS A 270 11.65 -21.06 -2.42
C LYS A 270 10.57 -20.16 -1.80
N MET A 271 9.30 -20.49 -2.03
CA MET A 271 8.15 -19.76 -1.51
C MET A 271 7.78 -20.19 -0.09
N GLY A 272 8.43 -21.22 0.48
CA GLY A 272 8.21 -21.62 1.87
C GLY A 272 8.48 -20.46 2.83
N GLY A 273 7.48 -20.02 3.59
CA GLY A 273 7.58 -18.88 4.52
C GLY A 273 7.77 -17.51 3.86
N TYR A 274 7.56 -17.38 2.54
CA TYR A 274 7.70 -16.12 1.82
C TYR A 274 6.77 -15.04 2.38
N GLN A 275 7.28 -13.82 2.58
CA GLN A 275 6.50 -12.69 3.08
C GLN A 275 6.18 -11.74 1.93
N LEU A 276 5.06 -11.98 1.25
CA LEU A 276 4.62 -11.18 0.11
C LEU A 276 3.83 -9.97 0.58
N MET A 277 4.31 -8.77 0.26
CA MET A 277 3.57 -7.53 0.55
C MET A 277 2.37 -7.41 -0.39
N ILE A 278 1.19 -7.26 0.21
CA ILE A 278 -0.10 -7.15 -0.49
C ILE A 278 -0.52 -5.70 -0.62
N ALA A 279 -0.37 -4.93 0.45
CA ALA A 279 -0.69 -3.51 0.47
C ALA A 279 0.25 -2.80 1.44
N ASP A 280 0.56 -1.54 1.16
CA ASP A 280 1.51 -0.78 1.95
C ASP A 280 1.33 0.71 1.71
N GLU A 281 1.79 1.50 2.67
CA GLU A 281 1.97 2.94 2.49
C GLU A 281 2.91 3.51 3.56
N VAL A 282 3.54 4.64 3.24
CA VAL A 282 4.20 5.54 4.17
C VAL A 282 3.30 6.72 4.52
N PHE A 283 3.17 7.00 5.82
CA PHE A 283 2.52 8.20 6.32
C PHE A 283 3.52 9.08 7.08
N ARG A 284 3.69 10.32 6.62
CA ARG A 284 4.54 11.31 7.29
C ARG A 284 3.75 12.03 8.37
N ALA A 285 4.11 11.81 9.64
CA ALA A 285 3.33 12.20 10.82
C ALA A 285 3.06 13.71 10.95
N ARG A 286 3.92 14.57 10.37
CA ARG A 286 3.65 16.01 10.31
C ARG A 286 2.34 16.38 9.62
N PHE A 287 1.82 15.51 8.75
CA PHE A 287 0.60 15.72 7.98
C PHE A 287 -0.66 15.09 8.59
N ARG A 288 -0.56 14.51 9.80
CA ARG A 288 -1.67 13.85 10.53
C ARG A 288 -2.96 14.66 10.62
N GLU A 289 -2.86 15.99 10.67
CA GLU A 289 -4.00 16.91 10.76
C GLU A 289 -4.30 17.60 9.42
N SER A 290 -3.30 17.74 8.54
CA SER A 290 -3.41 18.48 7.28
C SER A 290 -2.20 18.22 6.38
N PHE A 291 -2.43 17.87 5.12
CA PHE A 291 -1.38 17.81 4.10
C PHE A 291 -0.87 19.20 3.67
N THR A 292 -1.60 20.27 4.00
CA THR A 292 -1.28 21.65 3.59
C THR A 292 -0.58 22.44 4.70
N HIS A 293 -0.90 22.15 5.96
CA HIS A 293 -0.34 22.80 7.14
C HIS A 293 0.33 21.76 8.06
N PRO A 294 1.61 21.42 7.81
CA PRO A 294 2.30 20.44 8.64
C PRO A 294 2.46 20.94 10.08
N LYS A 295 2.38 20.04 11.05
CA LYS A 295 2.57 20.35 12.48
C LYS A 295 3.52 19.35 13.13
N ALA A 296 4.38 19.85 14.02
CA ALA A 296 5.18 19.00 14.88
C ALA A 296 4.29 18.01 15.66
N VAL A 297 4.77 16.78 15.81
CA VAL A 297 4.20 15.76 16.70
C VAL A 297 4.61 16.10 18.12
N THR A 298 3.68 15.97 19.07
CA THR A 298 4.02 16.08 20.50
C THR A 298 4.79 14.82 20.92
N PRO A 299 6.00 14.94 21.49
CA PRO A 299 6.75 13.78 21.97
C PRO A 299 5.96 12.95 22.97
N ASP A 300 6.04 11.62 22.82
CA ASP A 300 5.44 10.61 23.70
C ASP A 300 3.90 10.66 23.82
N GLU A 301 3.20 11.49 23.04
CA GLU A 301 1.74 11.54 22.98
C GLU A 301 1.19 10.43 22.06
N VAL A 302 0.23 9.65 22.56
CA VAL A 302 -0.46 8.64 21.74
C VAL A 302 -1.39 9.33 20.77
N THR A 303 -1.11 9.16 19.48
CA THR A 303 -1.88 9.74 18.38
C THR A 303 -2.40 8.63 17.48
N GLU A 304 -3.63 8.77 16.99
CA GLU A 304 -4.14 7.90 15.93
C GLU A 304 -3.67 8.40 14.56
N TYR A 305 -3.10 7.51 13.76
CA TYR A 305 -2.78 7.72 12.36
C TYR A 305 -3.63 6.75 11.53
N ALA A 306 -4.58 7.29 10.77
CA ALA A 306 -5.34 6.53 9.77
C ALA A 306 -4.56 6.59 8.45
N ILE A 307 -3.95 5.47 8.07
CA ILE A 307 -3.07 5.33 6.92
C ILE A 307 -3.80 4.50 5.87
N ASP A 308 -4.15 5.14 4.75
CA ASP A 308 -4.74 4.47 3.59
C ASP A 308 -3.66 3.62 2.92
N LEU A 309 -3.78 2.28 2.98
CA LEU A 309 -2.90 1.34 2.26
C LEU A 309 -3.41 1.09 0.83
N HIS A 310 -4.35 1.93 0.40
CA HIS A 310 -5.11 1.85 -0.82
C HIS A 310 -5.96 0.58 -0.92
N THR A 311 -6.58 0.40 -2.08
CA THR A 311 -7.46 -0.72 -2.36
C THR A 311 -6.71 -1.92 -2.93
N ASN A 312 -7.18 -3.13 -2.62
CA ASN A 312 -6.63 -4.36 -3.20
C ASN A 312 -7.69 -5.46 -3.38
N ASN A 313 -7.37 -6.50 -4.16
CA ASN A 313 -8.11 -7.75 -4.25
C ASN A 313 -7.17 -8.94 -4.02
N HIS A 314 -7.26 -9.57 -2.85
CA HIS A 314 -6.38 -10.66 -2.45
C HIS A 314 -7.10 -11.73 -1.63
N ALA A 315 -6.71 -12.98 -1.79
CA ALA A 315 -7.18 -14.10 -0.97
C ALA A 315 -6.03 -14.71 -0.17
N PHE A 316 -6.02 -14.46 1.13
CA PHE A 316 -5.12 -15.14 2.06
C PHE A 316 -5.59 -16.59 2.23
N LEU A 317 -4.86 -17.53 1.67
CA LEU A 317 -5.30 -18.93 1.58
C LEU A 317 -5.17 -19.67 2.91
N LYS A 318 -5.86 -20.82 3.02
CA LYS A 318 -5.67 -21.74 4.14
C LYS A 318 -4.19 -22.12 4.29
N GLY A 319 -3.68 -22.08 5.52
CA GLY A 319 -2.29 -22.39 5.86
C GLY A 319 -1.33 -21.21 5.77
N HIS A 320 -1.72 -20.15 5.05
CA HIS A 320 -0.99 -18.88 5.07
C HIS A 320 -1.23 -18.14 6.39
N ARG A 321 -0.52 -17.03 6.62
CA ARG A 321 -0.78 -16.10 7.73
C ARG A 321 -0.99 -14.69 7.19
N ILE A 322 -1.78 -13.89 7.90
CA ILE A 322 -1.85 -12.45 7.64
C ILE A 322 -0.85 -11.80 8.59
N MET A 323 0.13 -11.09 8.03
CA MET A 323 1.15 -10.36 8.77
C MET A 323 0.99 -8.85 8.56
N VAL A 324 1.34 -8.08 9.58
CA VAL A 324 1.51 -6.64 9.50
C VAL A 324 2.89 -6.26 9.99
N GLN A 325 3.64 -5.51 9.18
CA GLN A 325 4.93 -4.92 9.57
C GLN A 325 4.80 -3.41 9.74
N VAL A 326 5.49 -2.86 10.73
CA VAL A 326 5.58 -1.41 10.97
C VAL A 326 7.03 -0.96 11.17
N GLN A 327 7.44 0.08 10.47
CA GLN A 327 8.78 0.69 10.54
C GLN A 327 8.70 2.22 10.29
N SER A 328 9.79 2.96 10.54
CA SER A 328 9.82 4.44 10.37
C SER A 328 10.83 4.96 9.34
N THR A 329 11.43 4.07 8.54
CA THR A 329 12.24 4.47 7.38
C THR A 329 12.01 3.49 6.24
N TRP A 330 12.09 3.94 4.99
CA TRP A 330 11.99 3.07 3.82
C TRP A 330 12.95 3.52 2.73
N PHE A 331 14.24 3.29 2.95
CA PHE A 331 15.29 4.01 2.24
C PHE A 331 15.91 3.18 1.11
N PRO A 332 16.32 3.77 -0.03
CA PRO A 332 16.19 5.18 -0.40
C PRO A 332 14.92 5.54 -1.19
N VAL A 333 13.88 4.70 -1.23
CA VAL A 333 12.66 5.02 -1.99
C VAL A 333 11.91 6.22 -1.38
N ILE A 334 11.88 6.30 -0.04
CA ILE A 334 11.45 7.49 0.71
C ILE A 334 12.68 8.15 1.34
N ASP A 335 12.74 9.48 1.26
CA ASP A 335 13.77 10.25 1.95
C ASP A 335 13.60 10.11 3.47
N ARG A 336 14.70 10.16 4.21
CA ARG A 336 14.64 9.93 5.66
C ARG A 336 13.94 11.09 6.34
N ASN A 337 12.92 10.80 7.14
CA ASN A 337 12.44 11.75 8.13
C ASN A 337 13.53 12.03 9.18
N PRO A 338 13.84 13.29 9.51
CA PRO A 338 14.84 13.63 10.55
C PRO A 338 14.43 13.20 11.96
N GLN A 339 13.14 12.91 12.17
CA GLN A 339 12.48 12.69 13.46
C GLN A 339 12.50 13.89 14.41
N THR A 340 13.04 15.01 13.92
CA THR A 340 12.90 16.35 14.48
C THR A 340 12.08 17.17 13.49
N PHE A 341 11.07 17.90 13.96
CA PHE A 341 10.30 18.76 13.09
C PHE A 341 11.19 19.90 12.57
N VAL A 342 11.39 19.90 11.25
CA VAL A 342 11.99 21.01 10.50
C VAL A 342 10.96 21.56 9.53
N GLU A 343 11.06 22.85 9.21
CA GLU A 343 10.14 23.50 8.27
C GLU A 343 10.10 22.80 6.91
N ASN A 344 11.27 22.33 6.43
CA ASN A 344 11.42 21.68 5.14
C ASN A 344 12.48 20.57 5.18
N ILE A 345 12.06 19.31 5.00
CA ILE A 345 12.93 18.13 5.08
C ILE A 345 13.98 18.12 3.96
N TYR A 346 13.70 18.68 2.77
CA TYR A 346 14.70 18.83 1.70
C TYR A 346 15.90 19.69 2.12
N LYS A 347 15.72 20.52 3.16
CA LYS A 347 16.74 21.42 3.70
C LYS A 347 17.26 20.97 5.07
N ALA A 348 16.89 19.76 5.52
CA ALA A 348 17.38 19.21 6.78
C ALA A 348 18.92 19.10 6.76
N THR A 349 19.52 19.50 7.87
CA THR A 349 20.95 19.40 8.11
C THR A 349 21.28 18.11 8.85
N GLU A 350 22.56 17.73 8.88
CA GLU A 350 23.01 16.52 9.61
C GLU A 350 22.59 16.53 11.08
N ALA A 351 22.57 17.71 11.73
CA ALA A 351 22.20 17.85 13.14
C ALA A 351 20.69 17.66 13.42
N ASP A 352 19.84 17.75 12.39
CA ASP A 352 18.40 17.57 12.53
C ASP A 352 18.00 16.10 12.64
N TYR A 353 18.82 15.19 12.07
CA TYR A 353 18.59 13.76 12.09
C TYR A 353 18.93 13.18 13.47
N LYS A 354 17.91 12.76 14.21
CA LYS A 354 18.08 12.17 15.54
C LYS A 354 17.38 10.83 15.63
N PRO A 355 17.95 9.82 16.29
CA PRO A 355 17.22 8.61 16.63
C PRO A 355 16.01 8.92 17.52
N ALA A 356 14.95 8.13 17.39
CA ALA A 356 13.74 8.27 18.18
C ALA A 356 13.19 6.88 18.54
N THR A 357 12.67 6.76 19.77
CA THR A 357 11.90 5.61 20.20
C THR A 357 10.47 5.74 19.70
N GLN A 358 10.05 4.73 18.96
CA GLN A 358 8.71 4.58 18.39
C GLN A 358 7.95 3.56 19.23
N ARG A 359 6.67 3.82 19.51
CA ARG A 359 5.78 2.90 20.23
C ARG A 359 4.49 2.72 19.45
N VAL A 360 4.08 1.48 19.23
CA VAL A 360 2.79 1.11 18.62
C VAL A 360 1.94 0.45 19.69
N TYR A 361 0.83 1.10 20.05
CA TYR A 361 -0.06 0.69 21.10
C TYR A 361 -1.02 -0.39 20.62
N ARG A 362 -1.31 -1.34 21.50
CA ARG A 362 -2.15 -2.52 21.25
C ARG A 362 -2.99 -2.89 22.47
N SER A 363 -3.26 -1.92 23.34
CA SER A 363 -4.17 -2.09 24.48
C SER A 363 -5.63 -1.97 24.04
N GLY A 364 -6.58 -2.39 24.87
CA GLY A 364 -8.01 -2.27 24.53
C GLY A 364 -8.49 -0.84 24.28
N LYS A 365 -7.83 0.16 24.90
CA LYS A 365 -8.08 1.60 24.69
C LYS A 365 -7.47 2.11 23.38
N TYR A 366 -6.24 1.69 23.08
CA TYR A 366 -5.46 2.11 21.92
C TYR A 366 -5.13 0.87 21.07
N ALA A 367 -6.18 0.33 20.43
CA ALA A 367 -6.10 -0.95 19.74
C ALA A 367 -5.69 -0.73 18.28
N SER A 368 -4.38 -0.64 18.00
CA SER A 368 -3.90 -0.54 16.62
C SER A 368 -4.35 -1.75 15.81
N HIS A 369 -4.79 -1.51 14.59
CA HIS A 369 -5.34 -2.54 13.71
C HIS A 369 -5.24 -2.15 12.24
N VAL A 370 -5.36 -3.16 11.37
CA VAL A 370 -5.65 -2.96 9.94
C VAL A 370 -7.10 -3.31 9.69
N MET A 371 -7.88 -2.38 9.16
CA MET A 371 -9.25 -2.61 8.71
C MET A 371 -9.23 -3.32 7.37
N LEU A 372 -9.73 -4.56 7.34
CA LEU A 372 -9.77 -5.39 6.13
C LEU A 372 -11.20 -5.43 5.55
N PRO A 373 -11.38 -5.21 4.23
CA PRO A 373 -12.67 -5.32 3.56
C PRO A 373 -12.93 -6.79 3.16
N VAL A 374 -13.29 -7.61 4.15
CA VAL A 374 -13.42 -9.07 3.96
C VAL A 374 -14.68 -9.41 3.16
N LEU A 375 -14.54 -10.22 2.11
CA LEU A 375 -15.67 -10.73 1.32
C LEU A 375 -16.58 -11.63 2.19
N LYS A 376 -17.89 -11.45 2.03
CA LYS A 376 -18.95 -12.13 2.81
C LYS A 376 -19.12 -13.61 2.49
#